data_AF-A0A418DJ45-F1
#
_entry.id   AF-A0A418DJ45-F1
#
_cell.length_a   1.000
_cell.length_b   1.000
_cell.length_c   1.000
_cell.angle_alpha   90.00
_cell.angle_beta   90.00
_cell.angle_gamma   90.00
#
_symmetry.space_group_name_H-M   'P 1'
#
loop_
_entity.id
_entity.type
_entity.pdbx_description
1 polymer ?
#
loop_
_entity_poly.entity_id
_entity_poly.type
_entity_poly.pdbx_seq_one_letter_code
_entity_poly.pdbx_strand_id
1 'polypeptide(L)'
;MLRQVDTPKASRTATRLLRRKPQLVQEVWKNFLETGGTVTKHDPTMDMSTRTMLPTTPTIVSIIQEFVRLRRQARFRTVAKDVAHFLRPQRILCFHPESDLSTEAALRSIQRVLAKLGYKRGKKKTSLGLR
;
A
#
# COMPACT_ATOMS: atom_id res chain seq x y z
N MET A 1 -42.80 7.09 -16.67
CA MET A 1 -41.90 6.68 -17.77
C MET A 1 -41.20 7.91 -18.34
N LEU A 2 -39.95 8.16 -17.95
CA LEU A 2 -39.15 9.31 -18.42
C LEU A 2 -38.30 8.90 -19.64
N ARG A 3 -38.33 9.75 -20.67
CA ARG A 3 -37.91 9.48 -22.06
C ARG A 3 -36.39 9.23 -22.19
N GLN A 4 -36.02 8.09 -22.78
CA GLN A 4 -34.65 7.69 -23.15
C GLN A 4 -34.10 8.39 -24.41
N VAL A 5 -34.68 9.52 -24.82
CA VAL A 5 -34.49 10.09 -26.17
C VAL A 5 -33.21 10.95 -26.29
N ASP A 6 -32.65 11.45 -25.19
CA ASP A 6 -31.46 12.34 -25.22
C ASP A 6 -30.12 11.69 -24.88
N THR A 7 -30.16 10.43 -24.44
CA THR A 7 -28.98 9.63 -24.04
C THR A 7 -27.83 9.60 -25.07
N PRO A 8 -28.07 9.46 -26.39
CA PRO A 8 -26.98 9.42 -27.37
C PRO A 8 -26.31 10.78 -27.59
N LYS A 9 -27.03 11.90 -27.43
CA LYS A 9 -26.48 13.26 -27.63
C LYS A 9 -25.61 13.68 -26.45
N ALA A 10 -26.06 13.40 -25.23
CA ALA A 10 -25.27 13.65 -24.01
C ALA A 10 -23.99 12.80 -23.98
N SER A 11 -24.09 11.51 -24.33
CA SER A 11 -22.94 10.61 -24.41
C SER A 11 -21.91 11.11 -25.43
N ARG A 12 -22.33 11.51 -26.64
CA ARG A 12 -21.43 12.05 -27.67
C ARG A 12 -20.71 13.32 -27.21
N THR A 13 -21.41 14.24 -26.55
CA THR A 13 -20.80 15.46 -26.00
C THR A 13 -19.77 15.14 -24.92
N ALA A 14 -20.11 14.26 -23.98
CA ALA A 14 -19.19 13.80 -22.95
C ALA A 14 -17.97 13.07 -23.54
N THR A 15 -18.17 12.28 -24.60
CA THR A 15 -17.10 11.58 -25.34
C THR A 15 -16.11 12.58 -25.92
N ARG A 16 -16.60 13.66 -26.53
CA ARG A 16 -15.79 14.75 -27.10
C ARG A 16 -15.04 15.54 -26.02
N LEU A 17 -15.69 15.88 -24.92
CA LEU A 17 -15.08 16.63 -23.82
C LEU A 17 -14.04 15.82 -23.06
N LEU A 18 -14.31 14.54 -22.79
CA LEU A 18 -13.43 13.67 -22.02
C LEU A 18 -12.36 13.00 -22.89
N ARG A 19 -12.46 13.11 -24.23
CA ARG A 19 -11.59 12.40 -25.21
C ARG A 19 -11.48 10.90 -24.94
N ARG A 20 -12.57 10.28 -24.50
CA ARG A 20 -12.65 8.84 -24.19
C ARG A 20 -13.55 8.13 -25.20
N LYS A 21 -13.53 6.80 -25.19
CA LYS A 21 -14.42 6.00 -26.05
C LYS A 21 -15.87 6.12 -25.56
N PRO A 22 -16.87 6.19 -26.46
CA PRO A 22 -18.28 6.39 -26.08
C PRO A 22 -18.82 5.23 -25.23
N GLN A 23 -18.36 4.00 -25.50
CA GLN A 23 -18.70 2.80 -24.72
C GLN A 23 -18.29 2.94 -23.25
N LEU A 24 -17.10 3.49 -22.98
CA LEU A 24 -16.60 3.69 -21.61
C LEU A 24 -17.42 4.74 -20.86
N VAL A 25 -17.82 5.81 -21.55
CA VAL A 25 -18.67 6.86 -20.97
C VAL A 25 -20.04 6.30 -20.58
N GLN A 26 -20.63 5.48 -21.44
CA GLN A 26 -21.92 4.81 -21.16
C GLN A 26 -21.82 3.79 -20.02
N GLU A 27 -20.73 3.01 -19.98
CA GLU A 27 -20.48 2.04 -18.89
C GLU A 27 -20.33 2.75 -17.54
N VAL A 28 -19.55 3.83 -17.48
CA VAL A 28 -19.38 4.63 -16.25
C VAL A 28 -20.68 5.29 -15.84
N TRP A 29 -21.44 5.83 -16.80
CA TRP A 29 -22.73 6.47 -16.52
C TRP A 29 -23.76 5.47 -15.99
N LYS A 30 -23.81 4.26 -16.56
CA LYS A 30 -24.65 3.17 -16.08
C LYS A 30 -24.27 2.77 -14.65
N ASN A 31 -22.98 2.54 -14.39
CA ASN A 31 -22.50 2.18 -13.06
C ASN A 31 -22.79 3.27 -12.01
N PHE A 32 -22.69 4.55 -12.41
CA PHE A 32 -23.02 5.69 -11.55
C PHE A 32 -24.50 5.72 -11.18
N LEU A 33 -25.41 5.50 -12.14
CA LEU A 33 -26.85 5.44 -11.89
C LEU A 33 -27.25 4.26 -11.00
N GLU A 34 -26.57 3.12 -11.14
CA GLU A 34 -26.86 1.91 -10.35
C GLU A 34 -26.28 1.98 -8.92
N THR A 35 -25.14 2.64 -8.72
CA THR A 35 -24.38 2.60 -7.46
C THR A 35 -24.43 3.91 -6.66
N GLY A 36 -24.89 5.02 -7.27
CA GLY A 36 -24.90 6.35 -6.65
C GLY A 36 -23.52 7.02 -6.54
N GLY A 37 -22.49 6.44 -7.16
CA GLY A 37 -21.12 6.94 -7.14
C GLY A 37 -20.24 6.27 -8.20
N THR A 38 -19.11 6.89 -8.54
CA THR A 38 -18.14 6.31 -9.47
C THR A 38 -17.19 5.37 -8.72
N VAL A 39 -17.42 4.07 -8.79
CA VAL A 39 -16.47 3.08 -8.29
C VAL A 39 -15.30 2.97 -9.26
N THR A 40 -14.14 3.50 -8.88
CA THR A 40 -12.87 3.18 -9.55
C THR A 40 -12.67 1.68 -9.47
N LYS A 41 -12.61 0.98 -10.62
CA LYS A 41 -12.33 -0.47 -10.67
C LYS A 41 -11.09 -0.73 -9.82
N HIS A 42 -11.20 -1.63 -8.84
CA HIS A 42 -10.07 -2.07 -8.01
C HIS A 42 -8.96 -2.54 -8.95
N ASP A 43 -7.77 -1.94 -8.85
CA ASP A 43 -6.62 -2.34 -9.65
C ASP A 43 -6.23 -3.79 -9.26
N PRO A 44 -6.43 -4.78 -10.13
CA PRO A 44 -6.13 -6.18 -9.81
C PRO A 44 -4.63 -6.44 -9.68
N THR A 45 -3.78 -5.50 -10.10
CA THR A 45 -2.31 -5.59 -9.95
C THR A 45 -1.87 -5.47 -8.50
N MET A 46 -2.72 -4.91 -7.64
CA MET A 46 -2.53 -4.84 -6.20
C MET A 46 -3.24 -6.01 -5.53
N ASP A 47 -2.77 -7.22 -5.83
CA ASP A 47 -3.16 -8.42 -5.09
C ASP A 47 -2.87 -8.20 -3.58
N MET A 48 -3.77 -8.66 -2.71
CA MET A 48 -3.61 -8.49 -1.26
C MET A 48 -2.32 -9.15 -0.74
N SER A 49 -1.77 -10.10 -1.50
CA SER A 49 -0.46 -10.73 -1.30
C SER A 49 0.72 -9.77 -1.49
N THR A 50 0.67 -8.85 -2.47
CA THR A 50 1.72 -7.84 -2.71
C THR A 50 1.60 -6.62 -1.80
N ARG A 51 0.42 -6.34 -1.25
CA ARG A 51 0.15 -5.15 -0.42
C ARG A 51 1.03 -5.03 0.82
N THR A 52 1.47 -6.16 1.39
CA THR A 52 2.33 -6.17 2.57
C THR A 52 3.80 -6.42 2.25
N MET A 53 4.14 -6.75 0.99
CA MET A 53 5.53 -6.98 0.58
C MET A 53 6.21 -5.65 0.24
N LEU A 54 7.21 -5.31 1.03
CA LEU A 54 8.01 -4.10 0.79
C LEU A 54 8.94 -4.33 -0.42
N PRO A 55 8.77 -3.57 -1.53
CA PRO A 55 9.65 -3.72 -2.68
C PRO A 55 11.07 -3.26 -2.32
N THR A 56 12.08 -3.98 -2.81
CA THR A 56 13.50 -3.66 -2.56
C THR A 56 14.03 -2.75 -3.66
N THR A 57 13.39 -1.60 -3.86
CA THR A 57 13.89 -0.59 -4.81
C THR A 57 15.06 0.19 -4.20
N PRO A 58 16.00 0.73 -5.01
CA PRO A 58 17.12 1.52 -4.51
C PRO A 58 16.69 2.68 -3.60
N THR A 59 15.57 3.34 -3.93
CA THR A 59 15.00 4.44 -3.13
C THR A 59 14.59 3.97 -1.74
N ILE A 60 13.83 2.88 -1.63
CA ILE A 60 13.38 2.35 -0.33
C ILE A 60 14.57 1.85 0.49
N VAL A 61 15.55 1.21 -0.17
CA VAL A 61 16.78 0.77 0.49
C VAL A 61 17.54 1.96 1.08
N SER A 62 17.70 3.05 0.31
CA SER A 62 18.37 4.27 0.77
C SER A 62 17.66 4.87 2.00
N ILE A 63 16.33 4.98 1.94
CA ILE A 63 15.50 5.49 3.05
C ILE A 63 15.69 4.65 4.32
N ILE A 64 15.68 3.33 4.21
CA ILE A 64 15.89 2.43 5.36
C ILE A 64 17.30 2.56 5.90
N GLN A 65 18.32 2.57 5.03
CA GLN A 65 19.71 2.66 5.43
C GLN A 65 20.01 3.98 6.13
N GLU A 66 19.48 5.10 5.62
CA GLU A 66 19.61 6.41 6.23
C GLU A 66 18.98 6.45 7.63
N PHE A 67 17.75 5.94 7.76
CA PHE A 67 17.09 5.83 9.06
C PHE A 67 17.92 5.02 10.06
N VAL A 68 18.40 3.84 9.66
CA VAL A 68 19.24 2.99 10.52
C VAL A 68 20.57 3.68 10.85
N ARG A 69 21.16 4.42 9.91
CA ARG A 69 22.40 5.19 10.12
C ARG A 69 22.20 6.28 11.18
N LEU A 70 21.13 7.07 11.09
CA LEU A 70 20.79 8.11 12.07
C LEU A 70 20.56 7.52 13.46
N ARG A 71 19.79 6.43 13.56
CA ARG A 71 19.57 5.73 14.84
C ARG A 71 20.86 5.18 15.43
N ARG A 72 21.77 4.66 14.60
CA ARG A 72 23.08 4.17 15.04
C ARG A 72 23.96 5.30 15.58
N GLN A 73 23.97 6.46 14.93
CA GLN A 73 24.69 7.65 15.41
C GLN A 73 24.19 8.09 16.78
N ALA A 74 22.87 8.10 16.97
CA ALA A 74 22.23 8.40 18.25
C ALA A 74 22.26 7.23 19.26
N ARG A 75 23.00 6.14 18.96
CA ARG A 75 23.14 4.94 19.80
C ARG A 75 21.82 4.26 20.19
N PHE A 76 20.74 4.48 19.42
CA PHE A 76 19.48 3.80 19.65
C PHE A 76 19.47 2.41 19.05
N ARG A 77 19.04 1.43 19.84
CA ARG A 77 18.67 0.11 19.31
C ARG A 77 17.55 0.30 18.29
N THR A 78 17.70 -0.35 17.14
CA THR A 78 16.70 -0.31 16.06
C THR A 78 16.22 -1.73 15.78
N VAL A 79 14.92 -1.93 15.90
CA VAL A 79 14.25 -3.21 15.60
C VAL A 79 13.34 -3.06 14.39
N ALA A 80 12.89 -4.19 13.81
CA ALA A 80 11.98 -4.17 12.65
C ALA A 80 10.70 -3.37 12.92
N LYS A 81 10.22 -3.35 14.17
CA LYS A 81 9.06 -2.55 14.59
C LYS A 81 9.31 -1.04 14.43
N ASP A 82 10.50 -0.56 14.75
CA ASP A 82 10.86 0.86 14.60
C ASP A 82 10.85 1.26 13.11
N VAL A 83 11.43 0.40 12.27
CA VAL A 83 11.42 0.59 10.80
C VAL A 83 9.99 0.58 10.26
N ALA A 84 9.11 -0.29 10.78
CA ALA A 84 7.70 -0.33 10.39
C ALA A 84 6.99 0.98 10.70
N HIS A 85 7.19 1.50 11.93
CA HIS A 85 6.61 2.77 12.35
C HIS A 85 7.17 3.97 11.60
N PHE A 86 8.44 3.92 11.18
CA PHE A 86 9.04 4.95 10.35
C PHE A 86 8.47 4.99 8.92
N LEU A 87 8.25 3.82 8.31
CA LEU A 87 7.77 3.71 6.92
C LEU A 87 6.25 3.90 6.76
N ARG A 88 5.47 3.70 7.83
CA ARG A 88 4.00 3.79 7.79
C ARG A 88 3.46 5.19 7.45
N PRO A 89 3.90 6.30 8.10
CA PRO A 89 3.45 7.65 7.75
C PRO A 89 3.77 8.04 6.30
N GLN A 90 4.86 7.50 5.74
CA GLN A 90 5.32 7.77 4.38
C GLN A 90 4.55 6.98 3.32
N ARG A 91 3.58 6.15 3.72
CA ARG A 91 2.80 5.24 2.85
C ARG A 91 3.65 4.23 2.06
N ILE A 92 4.91 4.05 2.45
CA ILE A 92 5.83 3.05 1.87
C ILE A 92 5.43 1.64 2.33
N LEU A 93 4.96 1.50 3.57
CA LEU A 93 4.45 0.25 4.12
C LEU A 93 3.06 0.46 4.73
N CYS A 94 2.06 -0.20 4.16
CA CYS A 94 0.68 -0.14 4.64
C CYS A 94 0.37 -1.32 5.56
N PHE A 95 0.05 -1.04 6.82
CA PHE A 95 -0.49 -2.03 7.75
C PHE A 95 -1.45 -1.37 8.75
N HIS A 96 -2.38 -2.17 9.27
CA HIS A 96 -3.32 -1.74 10.29
C HIS A 96 -2.79 -2.13 11.68
N PRO A 97 -2.53 -1.17 12.59
CA PRO A 97 -1.89 -1.44 13.88
C PRO A 97 -2.79 -2.23 14.83
N GLU A 98 -4.12 -2.12 14.70
CA GLU A 98 -5.08 -2.87 15.53
C GLU A 98 -5.29 -4.31 15.02
N SER A 99 -4.71 -4.65 13.85
CA SER A 99 -4.77 -5.99 13.30
C SER A 99 -3.43 -6.68 13.51
N ASP A 100 -3.42 -7.68 14.39
CA ASP A 100 -2.23 -8.51 14.66
C ASP A 100 -1.72 -9.18 13.38
N LEU A 101 -2.63 -9.71 12.56
CA LEU A 101 -2.29 -10.33 11.28
C LEU A 101 -1.61 -9.36 10.32
N SER A 102 -2.14 -8.13 10.21
CA SER A 102 -1.57 -7.09 9.33
C SER A 102 -0.19 -6.64 9.82
N THR A 103 -0.05 -6.45 11.13
CA THR A 103 1.19 -6.04 11.78
C THR A 103 2.28 -7.11 11.63
N GLU A 104 1.94 -8.36 11.90
CA GLU A 104 2.84 -9.50 11.78
C GLU A 104 3.34 -9.69 10.33
N ALA A 105 2.43 -9.57 9.35
CA ALA A 105 2.79 -9.63 7.94
C ALA A 105 3.76 -8.49 7.54
N ALA A 106 3.52 -7.27 8.02
CA ALA A 106 4.40 -6.13 7.79
C ALA A 106 5.79 -6.33 8.41
N LEU A 107 5.85 -6.86 9.63
CA LEU A 107 7.11 -7.18 10.30
C LEU A 107 7.90 -8.24 9.54
N ARG A 108 7.25 -9.30 9.04
CA ARG A 108 7.92 -10.34 8.23
C ARG A 108 8.51 -9.77 6.94
N SER A 109 7.79 -8.89 6.27
CA SER A 109 8.29 -8.20 5.07
C SER A 109 9.50 -7.33 5.35
N ILE A 110 9.47 -6.54 6.43
CA ILE A 110 10.61 -5.73 6.84
C ILE A 110 11.80 -6.62 7.21
N GLN A 111 11.58 -7.67 8.01
CA GLN A 111 12.64 -8.59 8.40
C GLN A 111 13.32 -9.21 7.19
N ARG A 112 12.55 -9.58 6.15
CA ARG A 112 13.08 -10.08 4.88
C ARG A 112 13.96 -9.04 4.19
N VAL A 113 13.52 -7.78 4.09
CA VAL A 113 14.32 -6.70 3.50
C VAL A 113 15.58 -6.42 4.31
N LEU A 114 15.46 -6.32 5.64
CA LEU A 114 16.62 -6.10 6.52
C LEU A 114 17.65 -7.23 6.42
N ALA A 115 17.20 -8.48 6.32
CA ALA A 115 18.08 -9.62 6.10
C ALA A 115 18.82 -9.53 4.76
N LYS A 116 18.12 -9.14 3.67
CA LYS A 116 18.73 -8.89 2.36
C LYS A 116 19.77 -7.77 2.39
N LEU A 117 19.55 -6.75 3.21
CA LEU A 117 20.49 -5.64 3.42
C LEU A 117 21.63 -5.98 4.39
N GLY A 118 21.71 -7.22 4.89
CA GLY A 118 22.79 -7.68 5.79
C GLY A 118 22.59 -7.30 7.26
N TYR A 119 21.44 -6.74 7.65
CA TYR A 119 21.15 -6.46 9.06
C TYR A 119 20.78 -7.74 9.80
N LYS A 120 21.47 -7.97 10.92
CA LYS A 120 21.26 -9.16 11.75
C LYS A 120 20.15 -8.90 12.76
N ARG A 121 19.30 -9.92 12.98
CA ARG A 121 18.37 -9.93 14.12
C ARG A 121 19.19 -10.01 15.41
N GLY A 122 18.89 -9.13 16.36
CA GLY A 122 19.49 -9.22 17.69
C GLY A 122 19.16 -10.56 18.35
N LYS A 123 20.12 -11.14 19.10
CA LYS A 123 19.84 -12.33 19.93
C LYS A 123 18.79 -11.97 20.98
N LYS A 124 17.75 -12.80 21.11
CA LYS A 124 16.88 -12.79 22.29
C LYS A 124 17.78 -13.24 23.45
N LYS A 125 17.87 -12.47 24.54
CA LYS A 125 18.42 -13.00 25.78
C LYS A 125 17.51 -14.17 26.15
N THR A 126 18.03 -15.39 26.14
CA THR A 126 17.34 -16.52 26.78
C THR A 126 17.04 -16.03 28.18
N SER A 127 15.76 -15.91 28.53
CA SER A 127 15.38 -15.69 29.92
C SER A 127 16.11 -16.78 30.70
N LEU A 128 16.99 -16.39 31.63
CA LEU A 128 17.56 -17.32 32.59
C LEU A 128 16.36 -18.06 33.16
N GLY A 129 16.25 -19.35 32.83
CA GLY A 129 15.17 -20.19 33.31
C GLY A 129 15.21 -20.12 34.82
N LEU A 130 14.24 -19.46 35.42
CA LEU A 130 13.87 -19.69 36.80
C LEU A 130 13.38 -21.14 36.83
N ARG A 131 14.32 -22.04 37.11
CA ARG A 131 14.03 -23.37 37.65
C ARG A 131 13.80 -23.22 39.14
#